data_AF-L7LF85-F1
#
_entry.id   AF-L7LF85-F1
#
_cell.length_a   1.000
_cell.length_b   1.000
_cell.length_c   1.000
_cell.angle_alpha   90.00
_cell.angle_beta   90.00
_cell.angle_gamma   90.00
#
_symmetry.space_group_name_H-M   'P 1'
#
loop_
_entity.id
_entity.type
_entity.pdbx_description
1 polymer ?
#
loop_
_entity_poly.entity_id
_entity_poly.type
_entity_poly.pdbx_seq_one_letter_code
_entity_poly.pdbx_strand_id
1 'polypeptide(L)'
;MHTEMYDDPDPADDAAEAADTGNPAEADTPAEPGDDPGGQVFDASAIVAGLTVFELLALQDAAETRLQASAETALALSDDNALLDVLETRETTSRRREIFNSVLYTEVSDRRVYDLAGHHTTYQLYACGLRLGGGEAQRRRIVAESTAPL
;
A
#
# COMPACT_ATOMS: atom_id res chain seq x y z
N MET A 1 40.12 51.98 -37.45
CA MET A 1 41.05 52.13 -38.59
C MET A 1 41.48 50.72 -38.97
N HIS A 2 41.07 50.24 -40.15
CA HIS A 2 41.41 48.93 -40.71
C HIS A 2 42.93 48.75 -40.84
N THR A 3 43.44 47.50 -40.77
CA THR A 3 44.01 46.75 -41.91
C THR A 3 44.32 45.30 -41.46
N GLU A 4 43.87 44.31 -42.22
CA GLU A 4 44.23 42.88 -42.14
C GLU A 4 45.73 42.66 -42.42
N MET A 5 46.30 41.56 -41.94
CA MET A 5 47.22 40.76 -42.76
C MET A 5 47.18 39.30 -42.30
N TYR A 6 46.68 38.46 -43.21
CA TYR A 6 47.00 37.04 -43.28
C TYR A 6 48.50 36.89 -43.50
N ASP A 7 49.15 36.02 -42.73
CA ASP A 7 50.36 35.32 -43.15
C ASP A 7 50.10 33.84 -42.89
N ASP A 8 49.94 33.11 -43.98
CA ASP A 8 50.04 31.66 -44.03
C ASP A 8 51.16 31.37 -45.03
N PRO A 9 52.18 30.59 -44.65
CA PRO A 9 52.77 29.70 -45.63
C PRO A 9 53.02 28.28 -45.11
N ASP A 10 52.31 27.37 -45.77
CA ASP A 10 52.78 26.20 -46.52
C ASP A 10 52.88 24.82 -45.80
N PRO A 11 52.43 23.74 -46.49
CA PRO A 11 52.12 22.44 -45.93
C PRO A 11 53.23 21.40 -46.15
N ALA A 12 52.98 20.21 -45.60
CA ALA A 12 53.77 18.98 -45.68
C ALA A 12 55.06 19.04 -44.84
N ASP A 13 55.43 18.04 -44.05
CA ASP A 13 55.38 16.61 -44.31
C ASP A 13 55.60 15.91 -42.96
N ASP A 14 54.84 14.87 -42.63
CA ASP A 14 55.39 13.57 -42.26
C ASP A 14 54.32 12.63 -41.67
N ALA A 15 54.49 11.37 -42.07
CA ALA A 15 53.51 10.32 -42.07
C ALA A 15 53.28 9.64 -40.70
N ALA A 16 52.08 9.08 -40.61
CA ALA A 16 51.75 7.78 -39.99
C ALA A 16 51.87 7.63 -38.46
N GLU A 17 50.72 7.48 -37.81
CA GLU A 17 50.43 6.22 -37.11
C GLU A 17 48.92 6.04 -36.91
N ALA A 18 48.38 4.94 -37.42
CA ALA A 18 47.06 4.46 -37.04
C ALA A 18 47.18 3.78 -35.68
N ALA A 19 46.50 4.33 -34.67
CA ALA A 19 46.27 3.64 -33.41
C ALA A 19 44.79 3.77 -33.04
N ASP A 20 44.07 2.69 -33.34
CA ASP A 20 42.83 2.29 -32.68
C ASP A 20 43.07 2.23 -31.17
N THR A 21 42.57 3.23 -30.44
CA THR A 21 42.51 3.20 -28.98
C THR A 21 41.09 3.49 -28.56
N GLY A 22 40.41 2.43 -28.14
CA GLY A 22 39.04 2.42 -27.68
C GLY A 22 38.73 3.51 -26.64
N ASN A 23 37.51 4.02 -26.75
CA ASN A 23 36.88 4.97 -25.85
C ASN A 23 36.84 4.42 -24.41
N PRO A 24 37.43 5.09 -23.40
CA PRO A 24 37.20 4.76 -22.00
C PRO A 24 36.49 5.92 -21.31
N ALA A 25 35.16 5.93 -21.35
CA ALA A 25 34.34 6.73 -20.45
C ALA A 25 32.87 6.26 -20.53
N GLU A 26 32.61 4.98 -20.26
CA GLU A 26 31.28 4.62 -19.77
C GLU A 26 31.18 5.10 -18.32
N ALA A 27 30.25 6.02 -18.11
CA ALA A 27 29.94 6.60 -16.83
C ALA A 27 29.56 5.49 -15.85
N ASP A 28 30.26 5.50 -14.71
CA ASP A 28 29.91 4.79 -13.49
C ASP A 28 28.50 5.24 -13.06
N THR A 29 27.50 4.52 -13.56
CA THR A 29 26.10 4.69 -13.18
C THR A 29 25.92 3.85 -11.92
N PRO A 30 25.57 4.45 -10.76
CA PRO A 30 25.25 3.66 -9.58
C PRO A 30 24.12 2.70 -9.95
N ALA A 31 24.35 1.40 -9.77
CA ALA A 31 23.33 0.38 -9.93
C ALA A 31 22.08 0.81 -9.15
N GLU A 32 20.94 0.90 -9.84
CA GLU A 32 19.64 1.03 -9.18
C GLU A 32 19.50 -0.08 -8.14
N PRO A 33 18.84 0.19 -6.98
CA PRO A 33 18.56 -0.85 -6.02
C PRO A 33 17.78 -1.94 -6.74
N GLY A 34 18.40 -3.12 -6.87
CA GLY A 34 17.86 -4.21 -7.65
C GLY A 34 16.46 -4.57 -7.18
N ASP A 35 15.48 -4.34 -8.06
CA ASP A 35 14.30 -5.20 -8.14
C ASP A 35 14.82 -6.62 -8.35
N ASP A 36 14.85 -7.42 -7.28
CA ASP A 36 15.13 -8.85 -7.38
C ASP A 36 14.07 -9.50 -8.30
N PRO A 37 14.42 -9.98 -9.51
CA PRO A 37 13.45 -10.49 -10.47
C PRO A 37 13.17 -11.98 -10.21
N GLY A 38 12.93 -12.32 -8.95
CA GLY A 38 12.61 -13.67 -8.48
C GLY A 38 11.52 -13.71 -7.41
N GLY A 39 11.07 -12.56 -6.91
CA GLY A 39 9.93 -12.47 -6.01
C GLY A 39 8.65 -12.77 -6.77
N GLN A 40 8.05 -13.94 -6.54
CA GLN A 40 6.71 -14.24 -7.04
C GLN A 40 5.78 -13.07 -6.66
N VAL A 41 5.24 -12.36 -7.66
CA VAL A 41 4.27 -11.28 -7.44
C VAL A 41 3.15 -11.85 -6.56
N PHE A 42 2.98 -11.29 -5.37
CA PHE A 42 1.93 -11.73 -4.46
C PHE A 42 0.57 -11.26 -5.01
N ASP A 43 -0.06 -12.11 -5.82
CA ASP A 43 -1.42 -11.86 -6.31
C ASP A 43 -2.44 -12.25 -5.23
N ALA A 44 -2.65 -11.33 -4.30
CA ALA A 44 -3.65 -11.46 -3.24
C ALA A 44 -5.05 -11.72 -3.81
N SER A 45 -5.38 -11.14 -4.98
CA SER A 45 -6.70 -11.26 -5.60
C SER A 45 -6.97 -12.68 -6.08
N ALA A 46 -5.98 -13.30 -6.74
CA ALA A 46 -6.07 -14.69 -7.14
C ALA A 46 -6.22 -15.65 -5.95
N ILE A 47 -5.53 -15.37 -4.84
CA ILE A 47 -5.60 -16.19 -3.62
C ILE A 47 -7.00 -16.15 -3.00
N VAL A 48 -7.63 -14.97 -2.96
CA VAL A 48 -8.93 -14.80 -2.29
C VAL A 48 -10.14 -15.08 -3.18
N ALA A 49 -9.95 -15.18 -4.50
CA ALA A 49 -11.05 -15.29 -5.48
C ALA A 49 -12.00 -16.47 -5.25
N GLY A 50 -11.51 -17.57 -4.67
CA GLY A 50 -12.30 -18.77 -4.39
C GLY A 50 -12.84 -18.89 -2.97
N LEU A 51 -12.55 -17.93 -2.09
CA LEU A 51 -12.88 -18.03 -0.67
C LEU A 51 -14.31 -17.56 -0.38
N THR A 52 -14.99 -18.28 0.50
CA THR A 52 -16.28 -17.86 1.08
C THR A 52 -16.10 -16.68 2.04
N VAL A 53 -17.20 -16.00 2.40
CA VAL A 53 -17.16 -14.90 3.38
C VAL A 53 -16.55 -15.32 4.71
N PHE A 54 -16.82 -16.54 5.19
CA PHE A 54 -16.24 -17.03 6.44
C PHE A 54 -14.74 -17.31 6.33
N GLU A 55 -14.29 -17.87 5.21
CA GLU A 55 -12.87 -18.09 4.94
C GLU A 55 -12.12 -16.77 4.78
N LEU A 56 -12.73 -15.76 4.14
CA LEU A 56 -12.19 -14.40 4.06
C LEU A 56 -12.05 -13.77 5.46
N LEU A 57 -13.06 -13.91 6.33
CA LEU A 57 -13.00 -13.40 7.69
C LEU A 57 -11.95 -14.13 8.54
N ALA A 58 -11.81 -15.45 8.38
CA ALA A 58 -10.77 -16.24 9.05
C ALA A 58 -9.36 -15.86 8.55
N LEU A 59 -9.20 -15.66 7.24
CA LEU A 59 -7.96 -15.18 6.65
C LEU A 59 -7.62 -13.77 7.15
N GLN A 60 -8.62 -12.89 7.25
CA GLN A 60 -8.44 -11.54 7.80
C GLN A 60 -7.98 -11.60 9.26
N ASP A 61 -8.60 -12.43 10.10
CA ASP A 61 -8.21 -12.59 11.51
C ASP A 61 -6.78 -13.12 11.66
N ALA A 62 -6.41 -14.13 10.85
CA ALA A 62 -5.06 -14.67 10.82
C ALA A 62 -4.03 -13.63 10.34
N ALA A 63 -4.36 -12.85 9.31
CA ALA A 63 -3.52 -11.80 8.78
C ALA A 63 -3.32 -10.66 9.80
N GLU A 64 -4.39 -10.19 10.45
CA GLU A 64 -4.31 -9.16 11.49
C GLU A 64 -3.49 -9.64 12.70
N THR A 65 -3.66 -10.89 13.12
CA THR A 65 -2.83 -11.50 14.17
C THR A 65 -1.36 -11.50 13.79
N ARG A 66 -1.05 -11.88 12.54
CA ARG A 66 0.33 -11.90 12.04
C ARG A 66 0.93 -10.51 11.91
N LEU A 67 0.15 -9.51 11.47
CA LEU A 67 0.56 -8.11 11.39
C LEU A 67 0.87 -7.55 12.78
N GLN A 68 -0.01 -7.79 13.76
CA GLN A 68 0.20 -7.39 15.15
C GLN A 68 1.49 -7.98 15.72
N ALA A 69 1.75 -9.27 15.48
CA ALA A 69 2.96 -9.94 15.96
C ALA A 69 4.26 -9.38 15.37
N SER A 70 4.23 -8.75 14.19
CA SER A 70 5.42 -8.14 13.56
C SER A 70 5.45 -6.63 13.54
N ALA A 71 4.45 -5.95 14.09
CA ALA A 71 4.31 -4.50 13.93
C ALA A 71 5.57 -3.74 14.38
N GLU A 72 6.08 -4.03 15.58
CA GLU A 72 7.24 -3.31 16.11
C GLU A 72 8.52 -3.61 15.33
N THR A 73 8.79 -4.88 15.01
CA THR A 73 10.03 -5.29 14.33
C THR A 73 10.04 -4.89 12.85
N ALA A 74 8.91 -5.00 12.14
CA ALA A 74 8.84 -4.64 10.72
C ALA A 74 8.87 -3.12 10.53
N LEU A 75 8.15 -2.36 11.37
CA LEU A 75 8.11 -0.90 11.25
C LEU A 75 9.41 -0.24 11.69
N ALA A 76 10.11 -0.78 12.69
CA ALA A 76 11.41 -0.25 13.13
C ALA A 76 12.53 -0.39 12.09
N LEU A 77 12.35 -1.29 11.12
CA LEU A 77 13.30 -1.53 10.02
C LEU A 77 12.89 -0.83 8.71
N SER A 78 11.73 -0.17 8.69
CA SER A 78 11.22 0.55 7.51
C SER A 78 11.86 1.94 7.41
N ASP A 79 12.19 2.38 6.19
CA ASP A 79 12.47 3.80 5.95
C ASP A 79 11.19 4.65 5.95
N ASP A 80 11.34 5.98 5.92
CA ASP A 80 10.20 6.91 6.01
C ASP A 80 9.19 6.73 4.86
N ASN A 81 9.65 6.40 3.65
CA ASN A 81 8.74 6.21 2.51
C ASN A 81 7.96 4.91 2.67
N ALA A 82 8.64 3.82 3.06
CA ALA A 82 7.99 2.55 3.36
C ALA A 82 6.97 2.69 4.51
N LEU A 83 7.25 3.53 5.51
CA LEU A 83 6.32 3.80 6.60
C LEU A 83 5.06 4.54 6.12
N LEU A 84 5.21 5.52 5.22
CA LEU A 84 4.08 6.23 4.61
C LEU A 84 3.21 5.28 3.77
N ASP A 85 3.82 4.40 2.98
CA ASP A 85 3.11 3.42 2.15
C ASP A 85 2.30 2.44 3.02
N VAL A 86 2.90 1.98 4.13
CA VAL A 86 2.21 1.11 5.10
C VAL A 86 1.04 1.85 5.76
N LEU A 87 1.23 3.10 6.16
CA LEU A 87 0.18 3.92 6.76
C LEU A 87 -0.99 4.12 5.79
N GLU A 88 -0.71 4.54 4.55
CA GLU A 88 -1.74 4.75 3.53
C GLU A 88 -2.52 3.46 3.25
N THR A 89 -1.81 2.34 3.08
CA THR A 89 -2.42 1.04 2.84
C THR A 89 -3.30 0.60 4.02
N ARG A 90 -2.85 0.85 5.26
CA ARG A 90 -3.61 0.51 6.46
C ARG A 90 -4.85 1.36 6.63
N GLU A 91 -4.76 2.66 6.38
CA GLU A 91 -5.90 3.58 6.44
C GLU A 91 -6.93 3.26 5.35
N THR A 92 -6.48 2.97 4.13
CA THR A 92 -7.35 2.54 3.03
C THR A 92 -8.09 1.25 3.37
N THR A 93 -7.40 0.27 3.94
CA THR A 93 -7.99 -1.00 4.37
C THR A 93 -8.98 -0.79 5.53
N SER A 94 -8.64 0.06 6.50
CA SER A 94 -9.52 0.39 7.62
C SER A 94 -10.83 1.04 7.15
N ARG A 95 -10.78 1.96 6.19
CA ARG A 95 -12.00 2.56 5.59
C ARG A 95 -12.88 1.53 4.89
N ARG A 96 -12.30 0.60 4.13
CA ARG A 96 -13.05 -0.49 3.49
C ARG A 96 -13.73 -1.39 4.52
N ARG A 97 -13.03 -1.69 5.62
CA ARG A 97 -13.59 -2.45 6.76
C ARG A 97 -14.72 -1.70 7.45
N GLU A 98 -14.61 -0.38 7.61
CA GLU A 98 -15.69 0.44 8.15
C GLU A 98 -16.94 0.43 7.29
N ILE A 99 -16.80 0.49 5.96
CA ILE A 99 -17.93 0.35 5.02
C ILE A 99 -18.58 -1.04 5.14
N PHE A 100 -17.79 -2.12 5.15
CA PHE A 100 -18.36 -3.46 5.36
C PHE A 100 -19.10 -3.58 6.70
N ASN A 101 -18.50 -3.03 7.77
CA ASN A 101 -19.11 -3.01 9.09
C ASN A 101 -20.41 -2.20 9.14
N SER A 102 -20.52 -1.13 8.35
CA SER A 102 -21.70 -0.28 8.28
C SER A 102 -22.86 -1.01 7.62
N VAL A 103 -22.60 -1.70 6.50
CA VAL A 103 -23.57 -2.57 5.83
C VAL A 103 -24.01 -3.71 6.77
N LEU A 104 -23.06 -4.36 7.45
CA LEU A 104 -23.38 -5.42 8.41
C LEU A 104 -24.23 -4.91 9.58
N TYR A 105 -23.93 -3.72 10.11
CA TYR A 105 -24.71 -3.10 11.17
C TYR A 105 -26.16 -2.88 10.74
N THR A 106 -26.37 -2.32 9.55
CA THR A 106 -27.71 -2.10 8.98
C THR A 106 -28.46 -3.42 8.82
N GLU A 107 -27.84 -4.45 8.25
CA GLU A 107 -28.49 -5.74 8.05
C GLU A 107 -28.87 -6.42 9.38
N VAL A 108 -27.98 -6.38 10.38
CA VAL A 108 -28.26 -6.88 11.74
C VAL A 108 -29.42 -6.12 12.37
N SER A 109 -29.50 -4.82 12.13
CA SER A 109 -30.58 -3.96 12.62
C SER A 109 -31.92 -4.27 11.97
N ASP A 110 -31.95 -4.30 10.63
CA ASP A 110 -33.17 -4.49 9.84
C ASP A 110 -33.77 -5.87 10.07
N ARG A 111 -32.93 -6.91 10.17
CA ARG A 111 -33.35 -8.27 10.49
C ARG A 111 -33.56 -8.51 11.99
N ARG A 112 -33.27 -7.52 12.82
CA ARG A 112 -33.34 -7.63 14.29
C ARG A 112 -32.55 -8.80 14.86
N VAL A 113 -31.40 -9.12 14.26
CA VAL A 113 -30.53 -10.25 14.67
C VAL A 113 -30.08 -10.10 16.13
N TYR A 114 -30.05 -8.87 16.66
CA TYR A 114 -29.79 -8.59 18.07
C TYR A 114 -30.76 -9.28 19.04
N ASP A 115 -31.99 -9.60 18.62
CA ASP A 115 -32.98 -10.32 19.44
C ASP A 115 -32.49 -11.76 19.75
N LEU A 116 -31.75 -12.38 18.81
CA LEU A 116 -31.17 -13.73 19.00
C LEU A 116 -30.10 -13.76 20.10
N ALA A 117 -29.45 -12.62 20.34
CA ALA A 117 -28.44 -12.46 21.37
C ALA A 117 -29.02 -11.91 22.69
N GLY A 118 -30.34 -11.75 22.79
CA GLY A 118 -31.01 -11.26 23.99
C GLY A 118 -30.87 -9.74 24.22
N HIS A 119 -30.54 -8.99 23.17
CA HIS A 119 -30.48 -7.53 23.22
C HIS A 119 -31.74 -6.92 22.59
N HIS A 120 -32.06 -5.67 22.91
CA HIS A 120 -33.26 -5.00 22.37
C HIS A 120 -32.96 -4.07 21.20
N THR A 121 -31.68 -3.77 20.97
CA THR A 121 -31.23 -2.89 19.87
C THR A 121 -29.85 -3.34 19.37
N THR A 122 -29.55 -3.02 18.12
CA THR A 122 -28.22 -3.21 17.52
C THR A 122 -27.14 -2.48 18.31
N TYR A 123 -27.45 -1.29 18.83
CA TYR A 123 -26.54 -0.55 19.72
C TYR A 123 -26.18 -1.36 20.98
N GLN A 124 -27.17 -1.94 21.67
CA GLN A 124 -26.92 -2.76 22.87
C GLN A 124 -26.11 -4.03 22.55
N LEU A 125 -26.39 -4.66 21.40
CA LEU A 125 -25.58 -5.79 20.92
C LEU A 125 -24.11 -5.39 20.78
N TYR A 126 -23.82 -4.27 20.11
CA TYR A 126 -22.43 -3.83 19.89
C TYR A 126 -21.77 -3.34 21.18
N ALA A 127 -22.46 -2.51 21.98
CA ALA A 127 -21.90 -1.91 23.18
C ALA A 127 -21.66 -2.95 24.28
N CYS A 128 -22.62 -3.83 24.52
CA CYS A 128 -22.63 -4.77 25.64
C CYS A 128 -22.28 -6.19 25.21
N GLY A 129 -22.96 -6.73 24.19
CA GLY A 129 -22.75 -8.11 23.72
C GLY A 129 -21.37 -8.34 23.15
N LEU A 130 -20.94 -7.48 22.22
CA LEU A 130 -19.61 -7.50 21.61
C LEU A 130 -18.56 -6.71 22.42
N ARG A 131 -18.97 -6.10 23.54
CA ARG A 131 -18.10 -5.38 24.49
C ARG A 131 -17.27 -4.25 23.87
N LEU A 132 -17.77 -3.61 22.81
CA LEU A 132 -17.10 -2.46 22.20
C LEU A 132 -17.23 -1.18 23.05
N GLY A 133 -18.18 -1.16 23.99
CA GLY A 133 -18.52 0.03 24.75
C GLY A 133 -19.39 1.02 23.96
N GLY A 134 -19.96 2.00 24.67
CA GLY A 134 -20.96 2.90 24.09
C GLY A 134 -20.43 3.83 23.00
N GLY A 135 -19.20 4.35 23.16
CA GLY A 135 -18.61 5.27 22.18
C GLY A 135 -18.40 4.63 20.81
N GLU A 136 -17.81 3.43 20.77
CA GLU A 136 -17.59 2.72 19.51
C GLU A 136 -18.92 2.20 18.93
N ALA A 137 -19.84 1.71 19.75
CA ALA A 137 -21.17 1.33 19.28
C ALA A 137 -21.92 2.52 18.64
N GLN A 138 -21.76 3.73 19.21
CA GLN A 138 -22.31 4.96 18.64
C GLN A 138 -21.62 5.32 17.33
N ARG A 139 -20.29 5.19 17.22
CA ARG A 139 -19.56 5.39 15.96
C ARG A 139 -20.08 4.45 14.88
N ARG A 140 -20.26 3.16 15.17
CA ARG A 140 -20.79 2.18 14.20
C ARG A 140 -22.15 2.57 13.67
N ARG A 141 -23.03 3.04 14.57
CA ARG A 141 -24.35 3.53 14.19
C ARG A 141 -24.26 4.76 13.27
N ILE A 142 -23.47 5.76 13.64
CA ILE A 142 -23.31 6.99 12.85
C ILE A 142 -22.77 6.67 11.45
N VAL A 143 -21.77 5.79 11.34
CA VAL A 143 -21.19 5.40 10.05
C VAL A 143 -22.20 4.62 9.21
N ALA A 144 -23.01 3.73 9.82
CA ALA A 144 -24.10 3.05 9.14
C ALA A 144 -25.15 4.03 8.60
N GLU A 145 -25.58 4.99 9.41
CA GLU A 145 -26.52 6.04 9.01
C GLU A 145 -25.96 6.93 7.89
N SER A 146 -24.65 7.18 7.85
CA SER A 146 -24.02 8.00 6.81
C SER A 146 -23.76 7.26 5.49
N THR A 147 -23.85 5.93 5.48
CA THR A 147 -23.54 5.09 4.30
C THR A 147 -24.76 4.36 3.73
N ALA A 148 -25.87 4.32 4.47
CA ALA A 148 -27.12 3.76 3.97
C ALA A 148 -27.68 4.58 2.79
N PRO A 149 -28.14 3.95 1.69
CA PRO A 149 -28.83 4.65 0.62
C PRO A 149 -30.15 5.23 1.15
N LEU A 150 -30.42 6.51 0.82
CA LEU A 150 -31.67 7.22 1.13
C LEU A 150 -32.90 6.59 0.47
#